data_AF-A0A9P7ERA2-F1
#
_entry.id   AF-A0A9P7ERA2-F1
#
_cell.length_a   1.000
_cell.length_b   1.000
_cell.length_c   1.000
_cell.angle_alpha   90.00
_cell.angle_beta   90.00
_cell.angle_gamma   90.00
#
_symmetry.space_group_name_H-M   'P 1'
#
loop_
_entity.id
_entity.type
_entity.pdbx_description
1 polymer ?
#
loop_
_entity_poly.entity_id
_entity_poly.type
_entity_poly.pdbx_seq_one_letter_code
_entity_poly.pdbx_strand_id
1 'polypeptide(L)' 'MLSLTGDNASSNDTLTTELAKHVDSFSGALSRTRCFLHIVNLIAKSIIKLFDVPKKEQARLDDEAPE' A
#
# COMPACT_ATOMS: atom_id res chain seq x y z
N MET A 1 -4.02 -26.26 2.57
CA MET A 1 -3.80 -24.97 3.26
C MET A 1 -4.29 -23.87 2.34
N LEU A 2 -5.33 -23.14 2.74
CA LEU A 2 -5.88 -22.05 1.94
C LEU A 2 -5.02 -20.79 2.13
N SER A 3 -4.80 -20.01 1.07
CA SER A 3 -4.03 -18.75 1.11
C SER A 3 -4.75 -17.66 0.33
N LEU A 4 -4.60 -16.41 0.77
CA LEU A 4 -5.22 -15.23 0.16
C LEU A 4 -4.16 -14.15 -0.07
N THR A 5 -4.13 -13.59 -1.29
CA THR A 5 -3.29 -12.44 -1.61
C THR A 5 -4.14 -11.17 -1.70
N GLY A 6 -3.77 -10.13 -0.96
CA GLY A 6 -4.43 -8.82 -0.98
C GLY A 6 -3.44 -7.66 -0.92
N ASP A 7 -3.86 -6.45 -1.29
CA ASP A 7 -3.03 -5.26 -1.14
C ASP A 7 -2.84 -4.84 0.34
N ASN A 8 -2.05 -3.79 0.58
CA ASN A 8 -1.75 -3.28 1.92
C ASN A 8 -2.83 -2.30 2.42
N ALA A 9 -4.10 -2.66 2.22
CA ALA A 9 -5.25 -1.93 2.75
C ALA A 9 -5.75 -2.59 4.04
N SER A 10 -6.25 -1.77 4.97
CA SER A 10 -6.79 -2.24 6.26
C SER A 10 -8.09 -3.04 6.10
N SER A 11 -8.83 -2.84 5.02
CA SER A 11 -9.99 -3.68 4.68
C SER A 11 -9.63 -5.16 4.56
N ASN A 12 -8.41 -5.48 4.11
CA ASN A 12 -7.93 -6.85 4.03
C ASN A 12 -7.58 -7.45 5.40
N ASP A 13 -7.35 -6.62 6.43
CA ASP A 13 -7.22 -7.09 7.82
C ASP A 13 -8.57 -7.63 8.32
N THR A 14 -9.64 -6.87 8.10
CA THR A 14 -11.02 -7.26 8.43
C THR A 14 -11.42 -8.52 7.67
N LEU A 15 -11.19 -8.55 6.35
CA LEU A 15 -11.52 -9.72 5.53
C LEU A 15 -10.79 -10.98 5.99
N THR A 16 -9.51 -10.88 6.35
CA THR A 16 -8.73 -12.02 6.88
C THR A 16 -9.29 -12.51 8.21
N THR A 17 -9.70 -11.57 9.08
CA THR A 17 -10.26 -11.89 10.40
C THR A 17 -11.60 -12.58 10.29
N GLU A 18 -12.50 -12.09 9.44
CA GLU A 18 -13.81 -12.71 9.23
C GLU A 18 -13.68 -14.05 8.51
N LEU A 19 -12.81 -14.16 7.51
CA LEU A 19 -12.62 -15.41 6.77
C LEU A 19 -12.14 -16.56 7.67
N ALA A 20 -11.30 -16.26 8.67
CA ALA A 20 -10.83 -17.25 9.64
C ALA A 20 -11.94 -17.78 10.56
N LYS A 21 -13.04 -17.04 10.74
CA LYS A 21 -14.21 -17.50 11.53
C LYS A 21 -15.13 -18.42 10.74
N HIS A 22 -15.09 -18.33 9.41
CA HIS A 22 -16.03 -19.03 8.52
C HIS A 22 -15.38 -20.19 7.76
N VAL A 23 -14.05 -20.24 7.69
CA VAL A 23 -13.31 -21.25 6.92
C VAL A 23 -12.25 -21.90 7.80
N ASP A 24 -12.54 -23.09 8.33
CA ASP A 24 -11.66 -23.84 9.24
C ASP A 24 -10.26 -24.10 8.68
N SER A 25 -10.14 -24.21 7.35
CA SER A 25 -8.86 -24.45 6.66
C SER A 25 -8.03 -23.19 6.38
N PHE A 26 -8.55 -22.01 6.74
CA PHE A 26 -7.89 -20.73 6.56
C PHE A 26 -7.25 -20.31 7.89
N SER A 27 -5.91 -20.30 7.95
CA SER A 27 -5.14 -20.02 9.17
C SER A 27 -5.01 -18.53 9.48
N GLY A 28 -6.05 -17.74 9.13
CA GLY A 28 -6.11 -16.30 9.36
C GLY A 28 -4.91 -15.56 8.77
N ALA A 29 -4.25 -14.76 9.62
CA ALA A 29 -3.12 -13.93 9.21
C ALA A 29 -1.94 -14.72 8.63
N LEU A 30 -1.74 -15.97 9.07
CA LEU A 30 -0.68 -16.84 8.55
C LEU A 30 -0.93 -17.26 7.09
N SER A 31 -2.20 -17.23 6.68
CA SER A 31 -2.64 -17.55 5.32
C SER A 31 -2.75 -16.31 4.42
N ARG A 32 -2.42 -15.11 4.91
CA ARG A 32 -2.49 -13.88 4.10
C ARG A 32 -1.11 -13.48 3.57
N THR A 33 -1.02 -13.39 2.25
CA THR A 33 0.12 -12.80 1.54
C THR A 33 -0.21 -11.37 1.10
N ARG A 34 0.74 -10.44 1.23
CA ARG A 34 0.58 -9.08 0.68
C ARG A 34 0.99 -9.04 -0.79
N CYS A 35 0.24 -8.32 -1.61
CA CYS A 35 0.50 -8.18 -3.04
C CYS A 35 1.86 -7.54 -3.28
N PHE A 36 2.78 -8.30 -3.88
CA PHE A 36 4.15 -7.85 -4.12
C PHE A 36 4.22 -6.55 -4.93
N LEU A 37 3.42 -6.45 -6.00
CA LEU A 37 3.35 -5.25 -6.84
C LEU A 37 2.94 -4.01 -6.03
N HIS A 38 1.98 -4.17 -5.11
CA HIS A 38 1.55 -3.06 -4.26
C HIS A 38 2.64 -2.64 -3.28
N ILE A 39 3.37 -3.59 -2.69
CA ILE A 39 4.51 -3.30 -1.83
C ILE A 39 5.61 -2.54 -2.58
N VAL A 40 5.95 -2.97 -3.80
CA VAL A 40 6.94 -2.28 -4.65
C VAL A 40 6.48 -0.85 -4.96
N ASN A 41 5.20 -0.64 -5.28
CA ASN A 41 4.66 0.70 -5.51
C ASN A 41 4.74 1.59 -4.27
N LEU A 42 4.46 1.06 -3.07
CA LEU A 42 4.62 1.81 -1.82
C LEU A 42 6.09 2.18 -1.53
N ILE A 43 7.02 1.26 -1.78
CA ILE A 43 8.46 1.52 -1.67
C ILE A 43 8.87 2.63 -2.63
N ALA A 44 8.49 2.53 -3.91
CA ALA A 44 8.81 3.54 -4.92
C ALA A 44 8.27 4.93 -4.52
N LYS A 45 7.00 5.01 -4.10
CA LYS A 45 6.41 6.27 -3.59
C LYS A 45 7.18 6.84 -2.41
N SER A 46 7.66 5.99 -1.51
CA SER A 46 8.40 6.42 -0.32
C SER A 46 9.78 6.99 -0.67
N ILE A 47 10.45 6.41 -1.67
CA ILE A 47 11.73 6.90 -2.19
C ILE A 47 11.55 8.21 -2.96
N ILE A 48 10.55 8.27 -3.86
CA ILE A 48 10.29 9.47 -4.69
C ILE A 48 9.95 10.67 -3.80
N LYS A 49 9.20 10.46 -2.72
CA LYS A 49 8.84 11.52 -1.76
C LYS A 49 10.05 12.22 -1.12
N LEU A 50 11.22 11.60 -1.09
CA LEU A 50 12.45 12.26 -0.61
C LEU A 50 12.91 13.40 -1.52
N PHE A 51 12.46 13.40 -2.79
CA PHE A 51 12.78 14.40 -3.79
C PHE A 51 11.62 15.39 -4.01
N ASP A 52 10.51 15.24 -3.27
CA ASP A 52 9.40 16.21 -3.34
C ASP A 52 9.88 17.56 -2.79
N VAL A 53 9.69 18.60 -3.58
CA VAL A 53 9.97 19.97 -3.17
C VAL A 53 8.87 20.41 -2.19
N PRO A 54 9.19 21.12 -1.08
CA PRO A 54 8.18 21.67 -0.20
C PRO A 54 7.17 22.49 -1.01
N LYS A 55 5.87 22.32 -0.76
CA LYS A 55 4.79 22.96 -1.57
C LYS A 55 4.97 24.46 -1.80
N LYS A 56 5.55 25.17 -0.81
CA LYS A 56 5.86 26.61 -0.92
C LYS A 56 6.92 26.90 -1.98
N GLU A 57 7.94 26.05 -2.06
CA GLU A 57 9.02 26.17 -3.03
C GLU A 57 8.58 25.64 -4.40
N GLN A 58 7.69 24.64 -4.46
CA GLN A 58 7.05 24.21 -5.71
C GLN A 58 6.24 25.35 -6.35
N ALA A 59 5.41 26.05 -5.58
CA ALA A 59 4.63 27.18 -6.09
C ALA A 59 5.51 28.33 -6.64
N ARG A 60 6.64 28.60 -5.99
CA ARG A 60 7.61 29.59 -6.49
C ARG A 60 8.24 29.14 -7.82
N LEU A 61 8.64 27.88 -7.93
CA LEU A 61 9.22 27.32 -9.15
C LEU A 61 8.23 27.34 -10.32
N ASP A 62 6.95 27.09 -10.05
CA ASP A 62 5.88 27.14 -11.05
C ASP A 62 5.63 28.59 -11.54
N ASP A 63 5.76 29.60 -10.66
CA ASP A 63 5.66 31.03 -11.01
C ASP A 63 6.90 31.56 -11.79
N GLU A 64 8.09 30.97 -11.58
CA GLU A 64 9.34 31.34 -12.26
C GLU A 64 9.56 30.61 -13.62
N ALA A 65 8.69 29.65 -13.98
CA ALA A 65 8.82 28.89 -15.22
C ALA A 65 8.47 29.77 -16.45
N PRO A 66 9.34 29.88 -17.48
CA PRO A 66 9.02 30.62 -18.69
C PRO A 66 7.91 29.92 -19.49
N GLU A 67 6.99 30.71 -20.07
CA GLU A 67 5.90 30.24 -20.95
C GLU A 67 6.39 29.46 -22.18
#